data_AF-A0A0L0V1G6-F1
#
_entry.id   AF-A0A0L0V1G6-F1
#
_cell.length_a   1.000
_cell.length_b   1.000
_cell.length_c   1.000
_cell.angle_alpha   90.00
_cell.angle_beta   90.00
_cell.angle_gamma   90.00
#
_symmetry.space_group_name_H-M   'P 1'
#
loop_
_entity.id
_entity.type
_entity.pdbx_description
1 polymer ?
#
loop_
_entity_poly.entity_id
_entity_poly.type
_entity_poly.pdbx_seq_one_letter_code
_entity_poly.pdbx_strand_id
1 'polypeptide(L)'
;MSAPPGNTNVNQDPPPPSTPEQTRRRGPNWLPAEEAQLAISWVNVSEQPEFAANQTSETFYKKVQVDFNQHSQIHYCNWKQICTRWGPLNTSALKFAAIYNAIERVPPSGLGPEDWLKAAHIAYQI
;
A
#
# COMPACT_ATOMS: atom_id res chain seq x y z
N MET A 1 52.99 58.63 19.96
CA MET A 1 52.54 57.94 18.74
C MET A 1 53.03 56.50 18.85
N SER A 2 52.13 55.55 19.10
CA SER A 2 52.45 54.13 19.25
C SER A 2 51.52 53.32 18.36
N ALA A 3 52.06 52.32 17.65
CA ALA A 3 51.34 51.34 16.85
C ALA A 3 52.17 50.03 16.84
N PRO A 4 51.57 48.85 16.61
CA PRO A 4 51.60 47.71 17.55
C PRO A 4 52.30 46.47 16.95
N PRO A 5 52.21 45.28 17.58
CA PRO A 5 51.16 44.34 17.14
C PRO A 5 50.64 43.38 18.22
N GLY A 6 49.46 42.80 18.00
CA GLY A 6 48.91 41.76 18.86
C GLY A 6 47.54 41.29 18.39
N ASN A 7 47.50 40.63 17.24
CA ASN A 7 46.31 39.97 16.70
C ASN A 7 46.18 38.59 17.36
N THR A 8 45.22 38.40 18.27
CA THR A 8 44.88 37.06 18.78
C THR A 8 43.62 36.59 18.07
N ASN A 9 43.81 35.77 17.04
CA ASN A 9 42.75 35.04 16.36
C ASN A 9 42.28 33.90 17.28
N VAL A 10 41.04 33.99 17.78
CA VAL A 10 40.39 32.91 18.53
C VAL A 10 39.96 31.82 17.56
N ASN A 11 40.65 30.67 17.61
CA ASN A 11 40.24 29.44 16.93
C ASN A 11 38.82 29.07 17.39
N GLN A 12 37.86 29.10 16.46
CA GLN A 12 36.59 28.40 16.59
C GLN A 12 36.74 27.07 15.85
N ASP A 13 36.73 25.96 16.59
CA ASP A 13 36.57 24.63 16.01
C ASP A 13 35.26 24.56 15.20
N PRO A 14 35.24 23.91 14.03
CA PRO A 14 34.02 23.73 13.28
C PRO A 14 33.05 22.79 14.04
N PRO A 15 31.74 23.02 13.96
CA PRO A 15 30.77 22.13 14.58
C PRO A 15 30.83 20.73 13.96
N PRO A 16 30.55 19.67 14.74
CA PRO A 16 30.59 18.30 14.25
C PRO A 16 29.60 18.11 13.09
N PRO A 17 29.90 17.23 12.12
CA PRO A 17 29.06 17.02 10.95
C PRO A 17 27.69 16.49 11.38
N SER A 18 26.65 17.25 11.04
CA SER A 18 25.26 16.84 11.19
C SER A 18 25.04 15.51 10.47
N THR A 19 24.73 14.48 11.25
CA THR A 19 24.34 13.15 10.78
C THR A 19 23.26 13.31 9.70
N PRO A 20 23.41 12.71 8.51
CA PRO A 20 22.38 12.80 7.48
C PRO A 20 21.09 12.20 8.02
N GLU A 21 20.11 13.07 8.18
CA GLU A 21 18.72 12.76 8.49
C GLU A 21 18.28 11.64 7.55
N GLN A 22 18.00 10.46 8.11
CA GLN A 22 17.42 9.35 7.36
C GLN A 22 16.07 9.82 6.83
N THR A 23 16.09 10.33 5.60
CA THR A 23 14.91 10.58 4.80
C THR A 23 14.13 9.28 4.81
N ARG A 24 13.01 9.26 5.53
CA ARG A 24 12.09 8.13 5.56
C ARG A 24 11.71 7.88 4.11
N ARG A 25 12.33 6.87 3.49
CA ARG A 25 12.06 6.51 2.11
C ARG A 25 10.57 6.20 2.05
N ARG A 26 9.79 7.06 1.40
CA ARG A 26 8.40 6.77 1.10
C ARG A 26 8.41 5.43 0.38
N GLY A 27 7.59 4.49 0.84
CA GLY A 27 7.47 3.18 0.19
C GLY A 27 7.16 3.36 -1.30
N PRO A 28 7.49 2.38 -2.15
CA PRO A 28 7.19 2.45 -3.58
C PRO A 28 5.72 2.80 -3.81
N ASN A 29 5.47 3.66 -4.79
CA ASN A 29 4.11 3.96 -5.24
C ASN A 29 3.54 2.68 -5.86
N TRP A 30 2.59 2.06 -5.17
CA TRP A 30 1.86 0.90 -5.68
C TRP A 30 1.11 1.26 -6.96
N LEU A 31 1.36 0.51 -8.02
CA LEU A 31 0.68 0.66 -9.31
C LEU A 31 -0.62 -0.15 -9.32
N PRO A 32 -1.63 0.25 -10.12
CA PRO A 32 -2.87 -0.52 -10.25
C PRO A 32 -2.67 -1.99 -10.61
N ALA A 33 -1.66 -2.29 -11.45
CA ALA A 33 -1.30 -3.66 -11.80
C ALA A 33 -0.77 -4.47 -10.59
N GLU A 34 -0.02 -3.83 -9.70
CA GLU A 34 0.46 -4.47 -8.47
C GLU A 34 -0.68 -4.71 -7.49
N GLU A 35 -1.64 -3.79 -7.40
CA GLU A 35 -2.83 -3.98 -6.57
C GLU A 35 -3.73 -5.12 -7.09
N ALA A 36 -3.88 -5.22 -8.41
CA ALA A 36 -4.59 -6.32 -9.03
C ALA A 36 -3.90 -7.66 -8.72
N GLN A 37 -2.57 -7.73 -8.86
CA GLN A 37 -1.81 -8.92 -8.49
C GLN A 37 -1.93 -9.25 -7.00
N LEU A 38 -1.91 -8.24 -6.13
CA LEU A 38 -2.11 -8.44 -4.69
C LEU A 38 -3.50 -9.02 -4.39
N ALA A 39 -4.55 -8.55 -5.05
CA ALA A 39 -5.89 -9.11 -4.91
C ALA A 39 -5.96 -10.57 -5.38
N ILE A 40 -5.34 -10.90 -6.52
CA ILE A 40 -5.26 -12.27 -7.03
C ILE A 40 -4.53 -13.17 -6.03
N SER A 41 -3.36 -12.75 -5.55
CA SER A 41 -2.57 -13.52 -4.58
C SER A 41 -3.31 -13.70 -3.25
N TRP A 42 -4.07 -12.69 -2.80
CA TRP A 42 -4.91 -12.82 -1.63
C TRP A 42 -5.96 -13.92 -1.80
N VAL A 43 -6.68 -13.92 -2.92
CA VAL A 43 -7.72 -14.93 -3.22
C VAL A 43 -7.11 -16.32 -3.28
N ASN A 44 -6.05 -16.50 -4.08
CA ASN A 44 -5.35 -17.78 -4.26
C ASN A 44 -4.91 -18.38 -2.93
N VAL A 45 -4.37 -17.54 -2.03
CA VAL A 45 -3.99 -17.99 -0.70
C VAL A 45 -5.23 -18.25 0.13
N SER A 46 -6.22 -17.34 0.20
CA SER A 46 -7.40 -17.50 1.06
C SER A 46 -8.24 -18.76 0.78
N GLU A 47 -8.22 -19.29 -0.45
CA GLU A 47 -8.96 -20.48 -0.84
C GLU A 47 -8.26 -21.80 -0.48
N GLN A 48 -7.01 -21.77 -0.01
CA GLN A 48 -6.29 -23.01 0.32
C GLN A 48 -6.84 -23.64 1.62
N PRO A 49 -7.02 -24.98 1.68
CA PRO A 49 -7.65 -25.68 2.80
C PRO A 49 -6.97 -25.45 4.16
N GLU A 50 -5.67 -25.23 4.15
CA GLU A 50 -4.84 -24.95 5.32
C GLU A 50 -5.23 -23.67 6.10
N PHE A 51 -6.11 -22.84 5.55
CA PHE A 51 -6.52 -21.58 6.16
C PHE A 51 -7.91 -21.59 6.78
N ALA A 52 -8.63 -22.71 6.68
CA ALA A 52 -9.85 -22.95 7.41
C ALA A 52 -9.61 -23.23 8.92
N ALA A 53 -8.35 -23.45 9.34
CA ALA A 53 -8.01 -23.80 10.71
C ALA A 53 -6.72 -23.11 11.24
N ASN A 54 -6.89 -22.21 12.21
CA ASN A 54 -5.89 -21.81 13.23
C ASN A 54 -4.50 -21.29 12.77
N GLN A 55 -4.40 -20.52 11.68
CA GLN A 55 -3.17 -19.77 11.41
C GLN A 55 -3.16 -18.38 12.05
N THR A 56 -1.96 -17.84 12.30
CA THR A 56 -1.81 -16.43 12.65
C THR A 56 -1.96 -15.54 11.42
N SER A 57 -2.36 -14.28 11.62
CA SER A 57 -2.40 -13.29 10.54
C SER A 57 -1.04 -13.11 9.87
N GLU A 58 0.06 -13.12 10.63
CA GLU A 58 1.40 -12.99 10.08
C GLU A 58 1.75 -14.14 9.12
N THR A 59 1.44 -15.38 9.49
CA THR A 59 1.66 -16.54 8.62
C THR A 59 0.91 -16.39 7.30
N PHE A 60 -0.34 -15.92 7.35
CA PHE A 60 -1.14 -15.66 6.16
C PHE A 60 -0.50 -14.61 5.25
N TYR A 61 -0.17 -13.43 5.80
CA TYR A 61 0.44 -12.36 5.01
C TYR A 61 1.80 -12.74 4.42
N LYS A 62 2.58 -13.59 5.10
CA LYS A 62 3.83 -14.14 4.55
C LYS A 62 3.59 -15.02 3.34
N LYS A 63 2.54 -15.86 3.36
CA LYS A 63 2.20 -16.69 2.19
C LYS A 63 1.65 -15.85 1.04
N VAL A 64 0.80 -14.86 1.31
CA VAL A 64 0.36 -13.87 0.30
C VAL A 64 1.56 -13.16 -0.31
N GLN A 65 2.55 -12.79 0.50
CA GLN A 65 3.78 -12.17 0.02
C GLN A 65 4.60 -13.10 -0.88
N VAL A 66 4.69 -14.39 -0.56
CA VAL A 66 5.38 -15.37 -1.40
C VAL A 66 4.68 -15.50 -2.74
N ASP A 67 3.36 -15.71 -2.75
CA ASP A 67 2.57 -15.82 -3.97
C ASP A 67 2.64 -14.53 -4.82
N PHE A 68 2.50 -13.37 -4.17
CA PHE A 68 2.62 -12.07 -4.84
C PHE A 68 3.98 -11.90 -5.51
N ASN A 69 5.08 -12.20 -4.83
CA ASN A 69 6.42 -12.02 -5.41
C ASN A 69 6.76 -13.06 -6.48
N GLN A 70 6.09 -14.21 -6.51
CA GLN A 70 6.24 -15.20 -7.58
C GLN A 70 5.60 -14.73 -8.89
N HIS A 71 4.51 -13.96 -8.80
CA HIS A 71 3.73 -13.52 -9.95
C HIS A 71 3.93 -12.04 -10.32
N SER A 72 4.42 -11.23 -9.38
CA SER A 72 4.76 -9.82 -9.62
C SER A 72 6.05 -9.72 -10.43
N GLN A 73 5.93 -9.14 -11.63
CA GLN A 73 7.09 -8.85 -12.50
C GLN A 73 7.72 -7.48 -12.23
N ILE A 74 7.18 -6.71 -11.27
CA ILE A 74 7.51 -5.29 -11.12
C ILE A 74 8.36 -5.05 -9.88
N HIS A 75 7.85 -5.35 -8.68
CA HIS A 75 8.56 -5.13 -7.43
C HIS A 75 8.42 -6.31 -6.47
N TYR A 76 9.54 -6.62 -5.80
CA TYR A 76 9.56 -7.47 -4.63
C TYR A 76 9.03 -6.69 -3.41
N CYS A 77 8.01 -7.23 -2.76
CA CYS A 77 7.43 -6.68 -1.55
C CYS A 77 7.68 -7.59 -0.34
N ASN A 78 7.91 -7.01 0.84
CA ASN A 78 7.90 -7.76 2.09
C ASN A 78 6.48 -7.86 2.67
N TRP A 79 6.25 -8.81 3.59
CA TRP A 79 4.92 -9.08 4.13
C TRP A 79 4.30 -7.90 4.88
N LYS A 80 5.11 -6.99 5.46
CA LYS A 80 4.61 -5.77 6.10
C LYS A 80 4.09 -4.77 5.07
N GLN A 81 4.73 -4.67 3.90
CA GLN A 81 4.25 -3.84 2.79
C GLN A 81 2.93 -4.39 2.24
N ILE A 82 2.84 -5.71 2.07
CA ILE A 82 1.61 -6.41 1.66
C ILE A 82 0.48 -6.11 2.65
N CYS A 83 0.72 -6.30 3.95
CA CYS A 83 -0.27 -5.99 4.98
C CYS A 83 -0.70 -4.52 4.99
N THR A 84 0.26 -3.60 4.85
CA THR A 84 -0.01 -2.16 4.82
C THR A 84 -0.85 -1.79 3.60
N ARG A 85 -0.59 -2.38 2.43
CA ARG A 85 -1.34 -2.08 1.21
C ARG A 85 -2.71 -2.73 1.18
N TRP A 86 -2.83 -3.94 1.73
CA TRP A 86 -4.09 -4.68 1.72
C TRP A 86 -5.24 -3.92 2.39
N GLY A 87 -5.00 -3.22 3.51
CA GLY A 87 -6.05 -2.51 4.24
C GLY A 87 -6.85 -1.51 3.38
N PRO A 88 -6.20 -0.51 2.74
CA PRO A 88 -6.85 0.41 1.83
C PRO A 88 -7.48 -0.26 0.58
N LEU A 89 -6.81 -1.27 0.01
CA LEU A 89 -7.30 -2.00 -1.15
C LEU A 89 -8.61 -2.73 -0.83
N ASN A 90 -8.62 -3.51 0.26
CA ASN A 90 -9.80 -4.24 0.72
C ASN A 90 -10.95 -3.30 1.10
N THR A 91 -10.65 -2.16 1.74
CA THR A 91 -11.66 -1.13 2.05
C THR A 91 -12.33 -0.60 0.78
N SER A 92 -11.54 -0.34 -0.25
CA SER A 92 -12.03 0.15 -1.55
C SER A 92 -12.90 -0.91 -2.23
N ALA A 93 -12.44 -2.17 -2.25
CA ALA A 93 -13.18 -3.30 -2.80
C ALA A 93 -14.52 -3.53 -2.08
N LEU A 94 -14.53 -3.50 -0.74
CA LEU A 94 -15.75 -3.67 0.07
C LEU A 94 -16.77 -2.55 -0.16
N LYS A 95 -16.31 -1.30 -0.26
CA LYS A 95 -17.19 -0.18 -0.59
C LYS A 95 -17.84 -0.34 -1.97
N PHE A 96 -17.03 -0.69 -2.97
CA PHE A 96 -17.54 -0.97 -4.32
C PHE A 96 -18.56 -2.12 -4.31
N ALA A 97 -18.25 -3.23 -3.63
CA ALA A 97 -19.14 -4.36 -3.48
C ALA A 97 -20.47 -3.97 -2.81
N ALA A 98 -20.43 -3.12 -1.78
CA ALA A 98 -21.64 -2.63 -1.11
C ALA A 98 -22.53 -1.81 -2.06
N ILE A 99 -21.94 -0.96 -2.92
CA ILE A 99 -22.67 -0.18 -3.94
C ILE A 99 -23.28 -1.13 -4.98
N TYR A 100 -22.48 -2.07 -5.51
CA TYR A 100 -22.95 -3.05 -6.48
C TYR A 100 -24.13 -3.86 -5.92
N ASN A 101 -23.98 -4.41 -4.71
CA ASN A 101 -25.03 -5.18 -4.06
C ASN A 101 -26.30 -4.36 -3.79
N ALA A 102 -26.17 -3.06 -3.52
CA ALA A 102 -27.32 -2.17 -3.36
C ALA A 102 -28.08 -1.97 -4.67
N ILE A 103 -27.36 -1.83 -5.79
CA ILE A 103 -27.94 -1.73 -7.14
C ILE A 103 -28.60 -3.04 -7.54
N GLU A 104 -27.95 -4.18 -7.32
CA GLU A 104 -28.50 -5.50 -7.59
C GLU A 104 -29.79 -5.76 -6.80
N ARG A 105 -29.83 -5.35 -5.52
CA ARG A 105 -31.01 -5.52 -4.66
C ARG A 105 -32.17 -4.62 -5.06
N VAL A 106 -31.89 -3.41 -5.55
CA VAL A 106 -32.91 -2.44 -5.99
C VAL A 106 -32.50 -1.87 -7.35
N PRO A 107 -32.72 -2.63 -8.45
CA PRO A 107 -32.28 -2.23 -9.77
C PRO A 107 -33.01 -0.95 -10.22
N PRO A 108 -32.27 0.07 -10.70
CA PRO A 108 -32.89 1.20 -11.37
C PRO A 108 -33.70 0.71 -12.58
N SER A 109 -34.88 1.28 -12.79
CA SER A 109 -35.75 0.88 -13.88
C SER A 109 -35.03 1.02 -15.22
N GLY A 110 -34.95 -0.08 -15.98
CA GLY A 110 -34.29 -0.11 -17.29
C GLY A 110 -32.82 -0.52 -17.29
N LEU A 111 -32.20 -0.81 -16.13
CA LEU A 111 -30.85 -1.38 -16.09
C LEU A 111 -30.88 -2.91 -15.95
N GLY A 112 -30.16 -3.58 -16.85
CA GLY A 112 -29.92 -5.02 -16.74
C GLY A 112 -28.67 -5.35 -15.91
N PRO A 113 -28.44 -6.64 -15.60
CA PRO A 113 -27.23 -7.08 -14.89
C PRO A 113 -25.91 -6.58 -15.51
N GLU A 114 -25.86 -6.51 -16.85
CA GLU A 114 -24.73 -5.98 -17.62
C GLU A 114 -24.42 -4.50 -17.33
N ASP A 115 -25.42 -3.73 -16.89
CA ASP A 115 -25.28 -2.30 -16.63
C ASP A 115 -25.02 -1.98 -15.15
N TRP A 116 -25.31 -2.92 -14.24
CA TRP A 116 -25.11 -2.73 -12.80
C TRP A 116 -23.65 -2.47 -12.46
N LEU A 117 -22.72 -3.16 -13.12
CA LEU A 117 -21.29 -2.96 -12.90
C LEU A 117 -20.84 -1.55 -13.30
N LYS A 118 -21.34 -1.04 -14.44
CA LYS A 118 -21.06 0.32 -14.91
C LYS A 118 -21.67 1.36 -13.97
N ALA A 119 -22.92 1.15 -13.54
CA ALA A 119 -23.60 2.03 -12.59
C ALA A 119 -22.89 2.07 -11.23
N ALA A 120 -22.44 0.91 -10.72
CA ALA A 120 -21.66 0.82 -9.48
C ALA A 120 -20.32 1.56 -9.60
N HIS A 121 -19.65 1.43 -10.75
CA HIS A 121 -18.41 2.15 -11.01
C HIS A 121 -18.61 3.67 -11.00
N ILE A 122 -19.64 4.18 -11.68
CA ILE A 122 -19.97 5.62 -11.67
C ILE A 122 -20.27 6.09 -10.25
N ALA A 123 -21.11 5.36 -9.51
CA ALA A 123 -21.50 5.73 -8.15
C ALA A 123 -20.34 5.68 -7.14
N TYR A 124 -19.35 4.82 -7.35
CA TYR A 124 -18.17 4.72 -6.50
C TYR A 124 -17.18 5.89 -6.68
N GLN A 125 -17.21 6.59 -7.82
CA GLN A 125 -16.32 7.73 -8.11
C GLN A 125 -16.85 9.07 -7.58
N ILE A 126 -18.06 9.11 -7.00
CA ILE A 126 -18.73 10.31 -6.46
C ILE A 126 -18.44 10.43 -4.96
#